data_AF-A0A9D7X1B2-F1
#
_entry.id   AF-A0A9D7X1B2-F1
#
_cell.length_a   1.000
_cell.length_b   1.000
_cell.length_c   1.000
_cell.angle_alpha   90.00
_cell.angle_beta   90.00
_cell.angle_gamma   90.00
#
_symmetry.space_group_name_H-M   'P 1'
#
loop_
_entity.id
_entity.type
_entity.pdbx_description
1 polymer ?
#
loop_
_entity_poly.entity_id
_entity_poly.type
_entity_poly.pdbx_seq_one_letter_code
_entity_poly.pdbx_strand_id
1 'polypeptide(L)'
;LNESFSKKVFDVVINGNVLFSKSKTKTDTKNYFLESNNDTISIDISFDDSTCRITSFNNQNFTRNQSINHIDTNVYMDNFNFYKVVEKLKKKYSKEFITDLENFQLNEKDIEKNLKKIKINWTRSSGFRIANPFYIGRINIEGLDYEISMEKGNKKIRFKRLKKIIH
;
A
#
# COMPACT_ATOMS: atom_id res chain seq x y z
N LEU A 1 -2.74 11.08 -12.74
CA LEU A 1 -3.53 9.98 -12.13
C LEU A 1 -4.39 10.55 -11.03
N ASN A 2 -5.66 10.13 -10.91
CA ASN A 2 -6.54 10.59 -9.83
C ASN A 2 -6.71 9.49 -8.76
N GLU A 3 -7.14 9.88 -7.56
CA GLU A 3 -7.34 8.97 -6.42
C GLU A 3 -8.37 7.87 -6.73
N SER A 4 -9.37 8.17 -7.57
CA SER A 4 -10.39 7.21 -8.00
C SER A 4 -9.79 6.05 -8.82
N PHE A 5 -8.88 6.34 -9.74
CA PHE A 5 -8.20 5.31 -10.54
C PHE A 5 -7.31 4.43 -9.66
N SER A 6 -6.49 5.04 -8.80
CA SER A 6 -5.67 4.30 -7.82
C SER A 6 -6.54 3.36 -6.99
N LYS A 7 -7.66 3.85 -6.47
CA LYS A 7 -8.57 3.04 -5.67
C LYS A 7 -9.09 1.81 -6.41
N LYS A 8 -9.54 1.97 -7.65
CA LYS A 8 -10.03 0.85 -8.47
C LYS A 8 -8.94 -0.17 -8.76
N VAL A 9 -7.74 0.29 -9.12
CA VAL A 9 -6.57 -0.60 -9.31
C VAL A 9 -6.33 -1.45 -8.07
N PHE A 10 -6.27 -0.84 -6.89
CA PHE A 10 -5.99 -1.57 -5.66
C PHE A 10 -7.17 -2.40 -5.15
N ASP A 11 -8.42 -2.02 -5.44
CA ASP A 11 -9.58 -2.86 -5.17
C ASP A 11 -9.48 -4.19 -5.93
N VAL A 12 -9.08 -4.17 -7.21
CA VAL A 12 -8.86 -5.40 -8.01
C VAL A 12 -7.62 -6.15 -7.53
N VAL A 13 -6.50 -5.48 -7.23
CA VAL A 13 -5.27 -6.16 -6.77
C VAL A 13 -5.47 -6.86 -5.42
N ILE A 14 -6.26 -6.28 -4.50
CA ILE A 14 -6.45 -6.83 -3.15
C ILE A 14 -7.54 -7.89 -3.10
N ASN A 15 -8.59 -7.76 -3.91
CA ASN A 15 -9.80 -8.60 -3.81
C ASN A 15 -10.11 -9.40 -5.08
N GLY A 16 -9.35 -9.21 -6.15
CA GLY A 16 -9.60 -9.85 -7.43
C GLY A 16 -9.11 -11.29 -7.49
N ASN A 17 -9.76 -12.07 -8.36
CA ASN A 17 -9.36 -13.44 -8.67
C ASN A 17 -8.41 -13.44 -9.86
N VAL A 18 -7.38 -14.29 -9.81
CA VAL A 18 -6.47 -14.51 -10.94
C VAL A 18 -7.14 -15.45 -11.94
N LEU A 19 -7.31 -14.98 -13.18
CA LEU A 19 -7.77 -15.80 -14.30
C LEU A 19 -6.57 -16.38 -15.04
N PHE A 20 -6.14 -17.57 -14.64
CA PHE A 20 -4.99 -18.24 -15.24
C PHE A 20 -5.17 -18.55 -16.74
N SER A 21 -6.40 -18.78 -17.20
CA SER A 21 -6.70 -19.00 -18.63
C SER A 21 -6.39 -17.80 -19.52
N LYS A 22 -6.39 -16.58 -18.96
CA LYS A 22 -6.05 -15.33 -19.66
C LYS A 22 -4.63 -14.83 -19.34
N SER A 23 -3.97 -15.43 -18.36
CA SER A 23 -2.64 -15.03 -17.90
C SER A 23 -1.53 -15.69 -18.74
N LYS A 24 -0.37 -15.03 -18.85
CA LYS A 24 0.82 -15.55 -19.55
C LYS A 24 2.01 -15.60 -18.61
N THR A 25 2.25 -16.75 -17.98
CA THR A 25 3.20 -16.89 -16.87
C THR A 25 4.45 -17.72 -17.20
N LYS A 26 4.59 -18.14 -18.46
CA LYS A 26 5.71 -18.99 -18.95
C LYS A 26 6.97 -18.21 -19.32
N THR A 27 6.91 -16.89 -19.36
CA THR A 27 8.04 -15.99 -19.59
C THR A 27 8.67 -15.53 -18.27
N ASP A 28 9.88 -14.96 -18.35
CA ASP A 28 10.59 -14.43 -17.18
C ASP A 28 9.78 -13.32 -16.50
N THR A 29 9.30 -12.37 -17.30
CA THR A 29 8.22 -11.46 -16.89
C THR A 29 6.89 -12.19 -16.99
N LYS A 30 6.21 -12.38 -15.86
CA LYS A 30 4.91 -13.05 -15.78
C LYS A 30 3.78 -12.05 -15.91
N ASN A 31 2.90 -12.27 -16.87
CA ASN A 31 1.66 -11.51 -16.98
C ASN A 31 0.51 -12.23 -16.24
N TYR A 32 -0.12 -11.51 -15.32
CA TYR A 32 -1.31 -11.96 -14.59
C TYR A 32 -2.52 -11.12 -14.97
N PHE A 33 -3.63 -11.79 -15.26
CA PHE A 33 -4.94 -11.17 -15.47
C PHE A 33 -5.80 -11.37 -14.23
N LEU A 34 -6.29 -10.28 -13.63
CA LEU A 34 -7.16 -10.32 -12.46
C LEU A 34 -8.51 -9.65 -12.76
N GLU A 35 -9.56 -10.13 -12.10
CA GLU A 35 -10.90 -9.55 -12.18
C GLU A 35 -11.55 -9.36 -10.80
N SER A 36 -12.28 -8.26 -10.63
CA SER A 36 -13.09 -7.99 -9.43
C SER A 36 -14.22 -7.01 -9.76
N ASN A 37 -15.47 -7.33 -9.42
CA ASN A 37 -16.63 -6.42 -9.56
C ASN A 37 -16.70 -5.69 -10.92
N ASN A 38 -16.57 -6.44 -12.01
CA ASN A 38 -16.53 -5.97 -13.41
C ASN A 38 -15.29 -5.18 -13.83
N ASP A 39 -14.39 -4.84 -12.91
CA ASP A 39 -13.09 -4.29 -13.24
C ASP A 39 -12.10 -5.44 -13.55
N THR A 40 -11.26 -5.23 -14.55
CA THR A 40 -10.22 -6.18 -14.95
C THR A 40 -8.88 -5.48 -15.02
N ILE A 41 -7.80 -6.15 -14.65
CA ILE A 41 -6.44 -5.60 -14.70
C ILE A 41 -5.49 -6.65 -15.24
N SER A 42 -4.56 -6.22 -16.10
CA SER A 42 -3.43 -7.03 -16.51
C SER A 42 -2.14 -6.41 -15.96
N ILE A 43 -1.31 -7.24 -15.34
CA ILE A 43 -0.11 -6.82 -14.63
C ILE A 43 1.05 -7.71 -15.06
N ASP A 44 2.14 -7.09 -15.48
CA ASP A 44 3.44 -7.73 -15.66
C ASP A 44 4.22 -7.68 -14.35
N ILE A 45 4.72 -8.84 -13.92
CA ILE A 45 5.53 -9.02 -12.71
C ILE A 45 6.85 -9.66 -13.11
N SER A 46 7.95 -8.99 -12.81
CA SER A 46 9.29 -9.54 -12.91
C SER A 46 9.78 -9.89 -11.50
N PHE A 47 10.21 -11.14 -11.32
CA PHE A 47 10.79 -11.61 -10.06
C PHE A 47 12.29 -11.33 -9.97
N ASP A 48 12.92 -10.96 -11.08
CA ASP A 48 14.36 -10.67 -11.14
C ASP A 48 14.68 -9.29 -10.56
N ASP A 49 13.88 -8.29 -10.94
CA ASP A 49 14.05 -6.88 -10.51
C ASP A 49 12.89 -6.38 -9.63
N SER A 50 11.95 -7.25 -9.26
CA SER A 50 10.75 -6.93 -8.48
C SER A 50 9.84 -5.87 -9.11
N THR A 51 9.96 -5.62 -10.42
CA THR A 51 9.09 -4.65 -11.10
C THR A 51 7.69 -5.21 -11.27
N CYS A 52 6.70 -4.32 -11.10
CA CYS A 52 5.29 -4.61 -11.25
C CYS A 52 4.66 -3.48 -12.08
N ARG A 53 4.17 -3.80 -13.27
CA ARG A 53 3.67 -2.83 -14.24
C ARG A 53 2.25 -3.19 -14.67
N ILE A 54 1.34 -2.22 -14.60
CA ILE A 54 -0.02 -2.37 -15.13
C ILE A 54 0.04 -2.20 -16.65
N THR A 55 -0.37 -3.21 -17.39
CA THR A 55 -0.39 -3.21 -18.86
C THR A 55 -1.78 -2.94 -19.43
N SER A 56 -2.82 -3.23 -18.66
CA SER A 56 -4.18 -2.80 -18.98
C SER A 56 -5.05 -2.66 -17.73
N PHE A 57 -6.06 -1.80 -17.82
CA PHE A 57 -7.13 -1.68 -16.83
C PHE A 57 -8.46 -1.51 -17.58
N ASN A 58 -9.41 -2.41 -17.36
CA ASN A 58 -10.65 -2.55 -18.12
C ASN A 58 -10.36 -2.57 -19.63
N ASN A 59 -11.06 -1.72 -20.40
CA ASN A 59 -10.89 -1.60 -21.85
C ASN A 59 -9.73 -0.67 -22.25
N GLN A 60 -8.90 -0.24 -21.30
CA GLN A 60 -7.75 0.64 -21.56
C GLN A 60 -6.46 -0.17 -21.53
N ASN A 61 -5.72 -0.13 -22.63
CA ASN A 61 -4.38 -0.71 -22.73
C ASN A 61 -3.33 0.38 -22.55
N PHE A 62 -2.30 0.09 -21.75
CA PHE A 62 -1.16 0.96 -21.53
C PHE A 62 0.02 0.43 -22.34
N THR A 63 0.39 1.13 -23.41
CA THR A 63 1.52 0.72 -24.24
C THR A 63 2.84 1.09 -23.58
N ARG A 64 3.84 0.23 -23.76
CA ARG A 64 5.24 0.56 -23.51
C ARG A 64 5.74 1.40 -24.69
N ASN A 65 5.48 2.70 -24.68
CA ASN A 65 6.04 3.56 -25.71
C ASN A 65 7.55 3.70 -25.50
N GLN A 66 8.32 3.45 -26.56
CA GLN A 66 9.79 3.47 -26.57
C GLN A 66 10.38 4.89 -26.56
N SER A 67 9.56 5.94 -26.55
CA SER A 67 10.04 7.32 -26.55
C SER A 67 10.42 7.79 -25.14
N ILE A 68 11.58 8.42 -25.02
CA ILE A 68 12.16 9.04 -23.80
C ILE A 68 11.20 9.97 -23.04
N ASN A 69 10.15 10.47 -23.69
CA ASN A 69 9.24 11.47 -23.12
C ASN A 69 8.07 10.89 -22.30
N HIS A 70 7.90 9.57 -22.22
CA HIS A 70 6.86 8.97 -21.39
C HIS A 70 7.45 8.46 -20.08
N ILE A 71 7.22 9.22 -19.01
CA ILE A 71 7.65 8.87 -17.66
C ILE A 71 6.65 7.85 -17.10
N ASP A 72 7.14 6.66 -16.76
CA ASP A 72 6.36 5.70 -15.96
C ASP A 72 5.89 6.41 -14.68
N THR A 73 4.59 6.42 -14.42
CA THR A 73 4.02 7.06 -13.22
C THR A 73 3.68 6.01 -12.18
N ASN A 74 4.06 6.28 -10.93
CA ASN A 74 3.72 5.41 -9.82
C ASN A 74 2.24 5.53 -9.49
N VAL A 75 1.57 4.39 -9.34
CA VAL A 75 0.21 4.30 -8.80
C VAL A 75 0.32 3.93 -7.33
N TYR A 76 0.01 4.88 -6.44
CA TYR A 76 0.00 4.65 -5.00
C TYR A 76 -1.35 4.15 -4.52
N MET A 77 -1.31 3.31 -3.48
CA MET A 77 -2.51 2.81 -2.83
C MET A 77 -3.23 3.94 -2.10
N ASP A 78 -4.55 3.98 -2.20
CA ASP A 78 -5.34 4.93 -1.43
C ASP A 78 -5.39 4.50 0.05
N ASN A 79 -5.75 5.44 0.93
CA ASN A 79 -5.76 5.19 2.37
C ASN A 79 -6.72 4.07 2.79
N PHE A 80 -7.84 3.91 2.07
CA PHE A 80 -8.84 2.91 2.39
C PHE A 80 -8.32 1.50 2.05
N ASN A 81 -7.71 1.31 0.88
CA ASN A 81 -7.08 0.04 0.54
C ASN A 81 -5.85 -0.26 1.40
N PHE A 82 -5.07 0.76 1.77
CA PHE A 82 -3.96 0.57 2.71
C PHE A 82 -4.47 0.05 4.06
N TYR A 83 -5.53 0.65 4.60
CA TYR A 83 -6.14 0.17 5.83
C TYR A 83 -6.63 -1.27 5.71
N LYS A 84 -7.31 -1.67 4.60
CA LYS A 84 -7.72 -3.07 4.37
C LYS A 84 -6.55 -4.05 4.45
N VAL A 85 -5.38 -3.69 3.90
CA VAL A 85 -4.17 -4.51 4.00
C VAL A 85 -3.70 -4.61 5.46
N VAL A 86 -3.62 -3.47 6.14
CA VAL A 86 -3.17 -3.40 7.54
C VAL A 86 -4.11 -4.13 8.49
N GLU A 87 -5.41 -4.07 8.24
CA GLU A 87 -6.47 -4.73 9.02
C GLU A 87 -6.25 -6.24 9.08
N LYS A 88 -5.83 -6.87 7.96
CA LYS A 88 -5.55 -8.31 7.88
C LYS A 88 -4.25 -8.74 8.58
N LEU A 89 -3.35 -7.79 8.88
CA LEU A 89 -2.06 -8.09 9.52
C LEU A 89 -2.19 -8.12 11.05
N LYS A 90 -1.43 -9.01 11.70
CA LYS A 90 -1.26 -8.97 13.16
C LYS A 90 -0.53 -7.67 13.55
N LYS A 91 -1.09 -6.90 14.49
CA LYS A 91 -0.47 -5.68 15.02
C LYS A 91 0.57 -6.08 16.06
N LYS A 92 1.74 -5.45 16.00
CA LYS A 92 2.78 -5.56 17.02
C LYS A 92 3.32 -4.18 17.33
N TYR A 93 3.38 -3.86 18.61
CA TYR A 93 3.92 -2.60 19.09
C TYR A 93 5.35 -2.83 19.59
N SER A 94 6.29 -2.01 19.13
CA SER A 94 7.67 -2.05 19.65
C SER A 94 7.74 -1.40 21.03
N LYS A 95 8.80 -1.68 21.79
CA LYS A 95 9.00 -1.07 23.11
C LYS A 95 9.03 0.45 23.01
N GLU A 96 9.74 0.96 22.01
CA GLU A 96 9.85 2.39 21.73
C GLU A 96 8.49 3.00 21.38
N PHE A 97 7.65 2.28 20.63
CA PHE A 97 6.30 2.75 20.31
C PHE A 97 5.40 2.79 21.55
N ILE A 98 5.48 1.79 22.43
CA ILE A 98 4.72 1.77 23.69
C ILE A 98 5.16 2.95 24.57
N THR A 99 6.47 3.19 24.71
CA THR A 99 6.98 4.37 25.43
C THR A 99 6.50 5.68 24.80
N ASP A 100 6.47 5.79 23.47
CA ASP A 100 5.92 6.97 22.79
C ASP A 100 4.42 7.16 23.13
N LEU A 101 3.61 6.08 23.17
CA LEU A 101 2.20 6.15 23.56
C LEU A 101 2.01 6.66 24.99
N GLU A 102 2.73 6.07 25.94
CA GLU A 102 2.68 6.43 27.36
C GLU A 102 3.02 7.91 27.58
N ASN A 103 4.07 8.41 26.89
CA ASN A 103 4.47 9.82 26.94
C ASN A 103 3.37 10.78 26.44
N PHE A 104 2.48 10.31 25.56
CA PHE A 104 1.35 11.08 25.06
C PHE A 104 0.03 10.74 25.76
N GLN A 105 0.06 9.95 26.83
CA GLN A 105 -1.14 9.48 27.55
C GLN A 105 -2.12 8.71 26.66
N LEU A 106 -1.59 8.00 25.66
CA LEU A 106 -2.33 7.15 24.73
C LEU A 106 -2.11 5.67 25.05
N ASN A 107 -2.98 4.81 24.49
CA ASN A 107 -2.83 3.36 24.52
C ASN A 107 -3.04 2.73 23.13
N GLU A 108 -2.86 1.42 23.03
CA GLU A 108 -2.99 0.68 21.77
C GLU A 108 -4.39 0.79 21.14
N LYS A 109 -5.47 0.86 21.96
CA LYS A 109 -6.84 0.99 21.47
C LYS A 109 -7.08 2.34 20.79
N ASP A 110 -6.41 3.40 21.24
CA ASP A 110 -6.51 4.72 20.61
C ASP A 110 -5.94 4.70 19.20
N ILE A 111 -4.85 3.96 18.99
CA ILE A 111 -4.27 3.71 17.68
C ILE A 111 -5.23 2.89 16.83
N GLU A 112 -5.72 1.76 17.33
CA GLU A 112 -6.61 0.86 16.56
C GLU A 112 -7.90 1.56 16.10
N LYS A 113 -8.53 2.33 16.98
CA LYS A 113 -9.77 3.09 16.68
C LYS A 113 -9.56 4.10 15.54
N ASN A 114 -8.39 4.71 15.47
CA ASN A 114 -8.07 5.79 14.53
C ASN A 114 -7.30 5.32 13.29
N LEU A 115 -6.77 4.09 13.28
CA LEU A 115 -5.94 3.55 12.21
C LEU A 115 -6.64 3.55 10.85
N LYS A 116 -7.97 3.38 10.83
CA LYS A 116 -8.80 3.48 9.61
C LYS A 116 -8.76 4.84 8.92
N LYS A 117 -8.38 5.89 9.64
CA LYS A 117 -8.28 7.28 9.15
C LYS A 117 -6.85 7.69 8.83
N ILE A 118 -5.89 6.76 8.93
CA ILE A 118 -4.50 7.05 8.68
C ILE A 118 -4.31 7.58 7.25
N LYS A 119 -3.50 8.63 7.11
CA LYS A 119 -3.09 9.18 5.82
C LYS A 119 -1.63 8.84 5.57
N ILE A 120 -1.35 7.96 4.62
CA ILE A 120 0.02 7.54 4.32
C ILE A 120 0.73 8.61 3.52
N ASN A 121 1.91 9.00 3.99
CA ASN A 121 2.83 9.82 3.24
C ASN A 121 3.69 8.92 2.36
N TRP A 122 3.24 8.69 1.13
CA TRP A 122 3.90 7.79 0.18
C TRP A 122 5.31 8.27 -0.21
N THR A 123 5.56 9.57 -0.27
CA THR A 123 6.87 10.13 -0.65
C THR A 123 7.94 9.95 0.44
N ARG A 124 7.53 9.95 1.72
CA ARG A 124 8.42 9.65 2.85
C ARG A 124 8.43 8.18 3.25
N SER A 125 7.57 7.37 2.63
CA SER A 125 7.52 5.92 2.84
C SER A 125 8.48 5.21 1.89
N SER A 126 8.92 4.03 2.28
CA SER A 126 9.66 3.10 1.42
C SER A 126 8.90 1.79 1.30
N GLY A 127 7.66 1.91 0.82
CA GLY A 127 6.70 0.81 0.68
C GLY A 127 7.10 -0.23 -0.38
N PHE A 128 8.00 0.12 -1.30
CA PHE A 128 8.48 -0.76 -2.37
C PHE A 128 9.75 -1.55 -2.01
N ARG A 129 10.25 -1.43 -0.77
CA ARG A 129 11.41 -2.22 -0.34
C ARG A 129 11.09 -3.71 -0.38
N ILE A 130 11.99 -4.51 -0.96
CA ILE A 130 11.89 -5.97 -1.02
C ILE A 130 11.75 -6.55 0.40
N ALA A 131 12.62 -6.10 1.30
CA ALA A 131 12.60 -6.51 2.70
C ALA A 131 12.03 -5.39 3.58
N ASN A 132 11.11 -5.78 4.48
CA ASN A 132 10.53 -4.91 5.50
C ASN A 132 10.05 -3.54 4.98
N PRO A 133 9.04 -3.50 4.08
CA PRO A 133 8.44 -2.25 3.63
C PRO A 133 8.12 -1.31 4.80
N PHE A 134 8.50 -0.05 4.67
CA PHE A 134 8.33 0.93 5.74
C PHE A 134 7.37 2.04 5.32
N TYR A 135 6.48 2.40 6.22
CA TYR A 135 5.41 3.37 5.98
C TYR A 135 5.45 4.46 7.04
N ILE A 136 5.25 5.70 6.60
CA ILE A 136 5.04 6.85 7.46
C ILE A 136 3.64 7.38 7.17
N GLY A 137 2.84 7.51 8.21
CA GLY A 137 1.48 8.04 8.11
C GLY A 137 1.21 9.13 9.12
N ARG A 138 0.12 9.86 8.89
CA ARG A 138 -0.47 10.78 9.87
C ARG A 138 -1.78 10.23 10.39
N ILE A 139 -1.99 10.35 11.69
CA ILE A 139 -3.20 9.93 12.38
C ILE A 139 -3.63 11.05 13.31
N ASN A 140 -4.94 11.37 13.30
CA ASN A 140 -5.52 12.34 14.23
C ASN A 140 -6.19 11.55 15.37
N ILE A 141 -5.83 11.89 16.60
CA ILE A 141 -6.39 11.29 17.82
C ILE A 141 -6.81 12.45 18.70
N GLU A 142 -8.13 12.58 18.92
CA GLU A 142 -8.72 13.62 19.78
C GLU A 142 -8.30 15.05 19.40
N GLY A 143 -8.21 15.33 18.10
CA GLY A 143 -7.84 16.65 17.60
C GLY A 143 -6.33 16.91 17.55
N LEU A 144 -5.51 16.00 18.06
CA LEU A 144 -4.05 16.07 17.96
C LEU A 144 -3.54 15.20 16.81
N ASP A 145 -2.62 15.76 16.02
CA ASP A 145 -1.99 15.05 14.91
C ASP A 145 -0.69 14.38 15.33
N TYR A 146 -0.54 13.11 14.93
CA TYR A 146 0.64 12.31 15.17
C TYR A 146 1.18 11.73 13.87
N GLU A 147 2.50 11.68 13.76
CA GLU A 147 3.19 10.88 12.78
C GLU A 147 3.45 9.48 13.33
N ILE A 148 3.00 8.47 12.59
CA ILE A 148 3.16 7.06 12.94
C ILE A 148 4.06 6.39 11.91
N SER A 149 5.05 5.64 12.41
CA SER A 149 5.93 4.84 11.56
C SER A 149 5.67 3.35 11.74
N MET A 150 5.61 2.63 10.63
CA MET A 150 5.23 1.22 10.60
C MET A 150 6.13 0.44 9.66
N GLU A 151 6.41 -0.80 10.03
CA GLU A 151 7.17 -1.75 9.20
C GLU A 151 6.32 -2.99 8.94
N LYS A 152 6.13 -3.34 7.67
CA LYS A 152 5.39 -4.54 7.27
C LYS A 152 6.33 -5.75 7.23
N GLY A 153 6.01 -6.77 8.01
CA GLY A 153 6.52 -8.12 7.83
C GLY A 153 5.57 -8.99 7.00
N ASN A 154 5.83 -10.29 6.94
CA ASN A 154 5.01 -11.23 6.16
C ASN A 154 3.54 -11.27 6.66
N LYS A 155 3.33 -11.56 7.95
CA LYS A 155 1.98 -11.72 8.57
C LYS A 155 1.66 -10.68 9.66
N LYS A 156 2.47 -9.62 9.77
CA LYS A 156 2.36 -8.63 10.84
C LYS A 156 2.77 -7.25 10.36
N ILE A 157 2.22 -6.23 11.00
CA ILE A 157 2.70 -4.86 10.92
C ILE A 157 3.28 -4.48 12.29
N ARG A 158 4.48 -3.90 12.29
CA ARG A 158 5.17 -3.46 13.50
C ARG A 158 5.08 -1.94 13.59
N PHE A 159 4.48 -1.43 14.65
CA PHE A 159 4.48 -0.01 14.96
C PHE A 159 5.80 0.34 15.63
N LYS A 160 6.53 1.28 15.03
CA LYS A 160 7.94 1.55 15.34
C LYS A 160 8.11 2.79 16.20
N ARG A 161 7.53 3.93 15.81
CA ARG A 161 7.56 5.20 16.56
C ARG A 161 6.26 5.97 16.37
N LEU A 162 5.90 6.74 17.38
CA LEU A 162 4.84 7.75 17.34
C LEU A 162 5.46 9.11 17.69
N LYS A 163 5.16 10.14 16.92
CA LYS A 163 5.65 11.49 17.16
C LYS A 163 4.49 12.47 17.09
N LYS A 164 4.30 13.27 18.14
CA LYS A 164 3.34 14.38 18.09
C LYS A 164 3.83 15.44 17.09
N ILE A 165 2.94 15.87 16.20
CA ILE A 165 3.22 16.96 15.27
C ILE A 165 2.87 18.26 16.00
N ILE A 166 3.88 19.10 16.22
CA ILE A 166 3.70 20.45 16.77
C ILE A 166 3.73 21.39 15.57
N HIS A 167 2.67 22.20 15.43
CA HIS A 167 2.57 23.25 14.43
C HIS A 167 3.26 24.52 14.92
#